data_AF-A0AAN6ZTX8-F1
#
_entry.id   AF-A0AAN6ZTX8-F1
#
_cell.length_a   1.000
_cell.length_b   1.000
_cell.length_c   1.000
_cell.angle_alpha   90.00
_cell.angle_beta   90.00
_cell.angle_gamma   90.00
#
_symmetry.space_group_name_H-M   'P 1'
#
loop_
_entity.id
_entity.type
_entity.pdbx_description
1 polymer ?
#
loop_
_entity_poly.entity_id
_entity_poly.type
_entity_poly.pdbx_seq_one_letter_code
_entity_poly.pdbx_strand_id
1 'polypeptide(L)'
;MRQSAQSPAGLEPKASEKIPPLTNIASSIFVPLQDDILKSEPPRDRVERLHWILKTIDYQREGVKENLLYMFEREKRRVILLAAESEQAQGRPKIKPGLAPSEVDDIIANMESPAQPGMDYNIRTMAELGTNILIPPNASLRDKTVKELLIMVEKGLEELQDFERYMAGIKEEYLGCLEREMARIDNAGKRPEERSRVQKF
;
A
#
# COMPACT_ATOMS: atom_id res chain seq x y z
N MET A 1 42.11 -46.82 -5.60
CA MET A 1 41.19 -46.17 -4.64
C MET A 1 41.00 -44.73 -5.07
N ARG A 2 39.84 -44.37 -5.63
CA ARG A 2 39.51 -42.99 -6.01
C ARG A 2 38.60 -42.43 -4.92
N GLN A 3 39.08 -41.39 -4.23
CA GLN A 3 38.29 -40.63 -3.26
C GLN A 3 37.20 -39.88 -4.03
N SER A 4 35.95 -40.12 -3.66
CA SER A 4 34.79 -39.35 -4.10
C SER A 4 34.85 -37.97 -3.45
N ALA A 5 35.04 -36.94 -4.26
CA ALA A 5 34.88 -35.55 -3.85
C ALA A 5 33.43 -35.34 -3.39
N GLN A 6 33.26 -34.97 -2.12
CA GLN A 6 31.98 -34.50 -1.57
C GLN A 6 31.59 -33.20 -2.29
N SER A 7 30.44 -33.22 -2.95
CA SER A 7 29.78 -32.02 -3.45
C SER A 7 29.50 -31.07 -2.28
N PRO A 8 29.66 -29.73 -2.44
CA PRO A 8 29.34 -28.79 -1.38
C PRO A 8 27.83 -28.81 -1.12
N ALA A 9 27.47 -28.76 0.16
CA ALA A 9 26.10 -28.75 0.65
C ALA A 9 25.26 -27.70 -0.07
N GLY A 10 24.27 -28.16 -0.82
CA GLY A 10 23.17 -27.30 -1.27
C GLY A 10 22.46 -26.78 -0.03
N LEU A 11 22.31 -25.45 0.05
CA LEU A 11 21.35 -24.81 0.93
C LEU A 11 19.95 -25.21 0.44
N GLU A 12 19.47 -26.35 0.92
CA GLU A 12 18.05 -26.71 0.84
C GLU A 12 17.25 -25.59 1.52
N PRO A 13 16.29 -24.95 0.82
CA PRO A 13 15.43 -23.97 1.46
C PRO A 13 14.63 -24.69 2.55
N LYS A 14 14.78 -24.24 3.80
CA LYS A 14 14.07 -24.82 4.94
C LYS A 14 12.57 -24.69 4.70
N ALA A 15 11.80 -25.72 5.03
CA ALA A 15 10.34 -25.81 4.89
C ALA A 15 9.50 -24.70 5.61
N SER A 16 10.14 -23.64 6.12
CA SER A 16 9.59 -22.50 6.85
C SER A 16 9.24 -21.29 5.95
N GLU A 17 9.54 -21.31 4.65
CA GLU A 17 9.52 -20.09 3.80
C GLU A 17 8.28 -19.89 2.91
N LYS A 18 7.29 -20.78 2.94
CA LYS A 18 6.07 -20.59 2.11
C LYS A 18 5.13 -19.55 2.71
N ILE A 19 5.40 -18.29 2.39
CA ILE A 19 4.51 -17.16 2.68
C ILE A 19 3.20 -17.37 1.89
N PRO A 20 2.02 -17.50 2.56
CA PRO A 20 0.76 -17.63 1.83
C PRO A 20 0.41 -16.35 1.06
N PRO A 21 -0.23 -16.47 -0.11
CA PRO A 21 -0.56 -15.33 -0.97
C PRO A 21 -1.50 -14.35 -0.28
N LEU A 22 -1.31 -13.07 -0.55
CA LEU A 22 -2.21 -12.02 -0.12
C LEU A 22 -3.52 -12.08 -0.90
N THR A 23 -4.58 -12.60 -0.26
CA THR A 23 -5.93 -12.65 -0.84
C THR A 23 -6.79 -11.46 -0.45
N ASN A 24 -6.61 -10.92 0.75
CA ASN A 24 -7.38 -9.83 1.30
C ASN A 24 -6.51 -8.97 2.25
N ILE A 25 -6.72 -7.66 2.23
CA ILE A 25 -6.06 -6.67 3.08
C ILE A 25 -6.84 -6.34 4.36
N ALA A 26 -8.04 -6.90 4.55
CA ALA A 26 -8.94 -6.55 5.66
C ALA A 26 -8.30 -6.72 7.05
N SER A 27 -7.32 -7.61 7.22
CA SER A 27 -6.59 -7.76 8.48
C SER A 27 -5.75 -6.53 8.85
N SER A 28 -5.51 -5.60 7.92
CA SER A 28 -4.70 -4.40 8.16
C SER A 28 -5.40 -3.39 9.07
N ILE A 29 -6.72 -3.52 9.28
CA ILE A 29 -7.51 -2.62 10.15
C ILE A 29 -7.16 -2.78 11.64
N PHE A 30 -6.52 -3.89 12.03
CA PHE A 30 -6.26 -4.18 13.43
C PHE A 30 -4.97 -3.50 13.88
N VAL A 31 -5.13 -2.34 14.50
CA VAL A 31 -4.03 -1.60 15.13
C VAL A 31 -3.96 -1.95 16.63
N PRO A 32 -2.81 -2.44 17.13
CA PRO A 32 -2.64 -2.69 18.56
C PRO A 32 -2.88 -1.44 19.39
N LEU A 33 -3.47 -1.57 20.57
CA LEU A 33 -3.66 -0.43 21.46
C LEU A 33 -2.34 -0.07 22.15
N GLN A 34 -2.01 1.22 22.22
CA GLN A 34 -0.86 1.68 23.01
C GLN A 34 -1.21 1.84 24.49
N ASP A 35 -2.45 2.26 24.76
CA ASP A 35 -2.90 2.56 26.11
C ASP A 35 -3.74 1.41 26.68
N ASP A 36 -3.56 1.17 27.98
CA ASP A 36 -4.37 0.24 28.75
C ASP A 36 -5.77 0.82 28.96
N ILE A 37 -6.76 0.25 28.26
CA ILE A 37 -8.15 0.71 28.30
C ILE A 37 -8.71 0.71 29.73
N LEU A 38 -8.22 -0.19 30.59
CA LEU A 38 -8.67 -0.34 31.97
C LEU A 38 -8.25 0.83 32.87
N LYS A 39 -7.31 1.66 32.41
CA LYS A 39 -6.78 2.82 33.15
C LYS A 39 -7.22 4.17 32.56
N SER A 40 -7.96 4.16 31.46
CA SER A 40 -8.40 5.38 30.80
C SER A 40 -9.58 6.02 31.55
N GLU A 41 -9.46 7.31 31.92
CA GLU A 41 -10.60 8.07 32.43
C GLU A 41 -11.57 8.38 31.28
N PRO A 42 -12.89 8.23 31.48
CA PRO A 42 -13.86 8.57 30.46
C PRO A 42 -13.90 10.10 30.24
N PRO A 43 -14.13 10.57 29.01
CA PRO A 43 -14.23 11.99 28.73
C PRO A 43 -15.42 12.60 29.46
N ARG A 44 -15.18 13.73 30.13
CA ARG A 44 -16.14 14.42 31.01
C ARG A 44 -17.18 15.16 30.19
N ASP A 45 -16.74 15.81 29.12
CA ASP A 45 -17.57 16.66 28.28
C ASP A 45 -17.66 16.17 26.83
N ARG A 46 -18.69 16.63 26.12
CA ARG A 46 -18.89 16.31 24.70
C ARG A 46 -17.73 16.81 23.83
N VAL A 47 -17.19 17.98 24.14
CA VAL A 47 -16.03 18.56 23.43
C VAL A 47 -14.77 17.72 23.66
N GLU A 48 -14.52 17.30 24.89
CA GLU A 48 -13.39 16.44 25.24
C GLU A 48 -13.51 15.08 24.52
N ARG A 49 -14.72 14.52 24.47
CA ARG A 49 -15.01 13.30 23.71
C ARG A 49 -14.70 13.44 22.22
N LEU A 50 -15.08 14.56 21.60
CA LEU A 50 -14.81 14.81 20.18
C LEU A 50 -13.31 14.95 19.88
N HIS A 51 -12.56 15.66 20.75
CA HIS A 51 -11.11 15.72 20.65
C HIS A 51 -10.46 14.34 20.79
N TRP A 52 -10.95 13.52 21.73
CA TRP A 52 -10.47 12.16 21.93
C TRP A 52 -10.73 11.27 20.71
N ILE A 53 -11.93 11.37 20.10
CA ILE A 53 -12.26 10.65 18.86
C ILE A 53 -11.34 11.08 17.72
N LEU A 54 -11.13 12.39 17.51
CA LEU A 54 -10.24 12.90 16.46
C LEU A 54 -8.80 12.40 16.63
N LYS A 55 -8.28 12.41 17.87
CA LYS A 55 -6.96 11.84 18.19
C LYS A 55 -6.89 10.35 17.87
N THR A 56 -7.94 9.61 18.21
CA THR A 56 -8.02 8.17 17.93
C THR A 56 -8.08 7.87 16.44
N ILE A 57 -8.82 8.68 15.66
CA ILE A 57 -8.88 8.59 14.20
C ILE A 57 -7.50 8.73 13.58
N ASP A 58 -6.73 9.74 13.99
CA ASP A 58 -5.39 9.97 13.45
C ASP A 58 -4.43 8.83 13.81
N TYR A 59 -4.52 8.31 15.05
CA TYR A 59 -3.74 7.15 15.48
C TYR A 59 -4.06 5.88 14.68
N GLN A 60 -5.35 5.56 14.55
CA GLN A 60 -5.80 4.40 13.78
C GLN A 60 -5.43 4.52 12.31
N ARG A 61 -5.55 5.71 11.72
CA ARG A 61 -5.16 5.98 10.33
C ARG A 61 -3.70 5.60 10.07
N GLU A 62 -2.79 6.05 10.93
CA GLU A 62 -1.36 5.76 10.75
C GLU A 62 -1.07 4.27 10.93
N GLY A 63 -1.64 3.64 11.97
CA GLY A 63 -1.45 2.21 12.23
C GLY A 63 -1.97 1.32 11.10
N VAL A 64 -3.14 1.63 10.52
CA VAL A 64 -3.67 0.87 9.38
C VAL A 64 -2.81 1.06 8.15
N LYS A 65 -2.27 2.26 7.91
CA LYS A 65 -1.35 2.54 6.80
C LYS A 65 -0.06 1.73 6.92
N GLU A 66 0.55 1.70 8.10
CA GLU A 66 1.73 0.87 8.37
C GLU A 66 1.44 -0.61 8.13
N ASN A 67 0.29 -1.11 8.62
CA ASN A 67 -0.14 -2.49 8.42
C ASN A 67 -0.36 -2.83 6.93
N LEU A 68 -0.99 -1.93 6.17
CA LEU A 68 -1.17 -2.11 4.72
C LEU A 68 0.18 -2.26 4.02
N LEU A 69 1.11 -1.34 4.28
CA LEU A 69 2.45 -1.39 3.72
C LEU A 69 3.17 -2.69 4.08
N TYR A 70 3.05 -3.15 5.33
CA TYR A 70 3.60 -4.43 5.76
C TYR A 70 3.04 -5.62 4.96
N MET A 71 1.73 -5.66 4.73
CA MET A 71 1.09 -6.73 3.95
C MET A 71 1.59 -6.76 2.50
N PHE A 72 1.73 -5.60 1.86
CA PHE A 72 2.27 -5.50 0.49
C PHE A 72 3.77 -5.82 0.43
N GLU A 73 4.55 -5.42 1.43
CA GLU A 73 5.97 -5.82 1.51
C GLU A 73 6.14 -7.33 1.67
N ARG A 74 5.31 -7.95 2.50
CA ARG A 74 5.29 -9.40 2.68
C ARG A 74 4.93 -10.10 1.37
N GLU A 75 3.97 -9.57 0.63
CA GLU A 75 3.59 -10.09 -0.68
C GLU A 75 4.70 -9.93 -1.72
N LYS A 76 5.38 -8.78 -1.75
CA LYS A 76 6.59 -8.57 -2.56
C LYS A 76 7.64 -9.66 -2.28
N ARG A 77 7.91 -9.95 -1.01
CA ARG A 77 8.86 -11.02 -0.63
C ARG A 77 8.40 -12.39 -1.13
N ARG A 78 7.11 -12.72 -1.00
CA ARG A 78 6.54 -13.96 -1.55
C ARG A 78 6.79 -14.09 -3.04
N VAL A 79 6.47 -13.05 -3.82
CA VAL A 79 6.62 -13.04 -5.29
C VAL A 79 8.09 -13.24 -5.69
N ILE A 80 9.01 -12.57 -5.00
CA ILE A 80 10.45 -12.71 -5.26
C ILE A 80 10.94 -14.13 -4.95
N LEU A 81 10.53 -14.71 -3.82
CA LEU A 81 10.90 -16.08 -3.46
C LEU A 81 10.35 -17.09 -4.48
N LEU A 82 9.07 -16.97 -4.84
CA LEU A 82 8.44 -17.82 -5.85
C LEU A 82 9.17 -17.74 -7.20
N ALA A 83 9.57 -16.53 -7.60
CA ALA A 83 10.33 -16.32 -8.84
C ALA A 83 11.72 -16.96 -8.77
N ALA A 84 12.42 -16.84 -7.64
CA ALA A 84 13.72 -17.47 -7.44
C ALA A 84 13.64 -18.99 -7.47
N GLU A 85 12.65 -19.59 -6.80
CA GLU A 85 12.37 -21.04 -6.86
C GLU A 85 12.08 -21.48 -8.30
N SER A 86 11.27 -20.71 -9.03
CA SER A 86 10.90 -21.00 -10.42
C SER A 86 12.09 -20.88 -11.39
N GLU A 87 12.98 -19.90 -11.19
CA GLU A 87 14.22 -19.75 -11.98
C GLU A 87 15.17 -20.92 -11.72
N GLN A 88 15.34 -21.34 -10.47
CA GLN A 88 16.15 -22.51 -10.12
C GLN A 88 15.60 -23.80 -10.77
N ALA A 89 14.28 -23.97 -10.78
CA ALA A 89 13.63 -25.13 -11.40
C ALA A 89 13.76 -25.15 -12.94
N GLN A 90 13.74 -23.99 -13.61
CA GLN A 90 13.91 -23.90 -15.08
C GLN A 90 15.37 -24.04 -15.54
N GLY A 91 16.34 -23.93 -14.64
CA GLY A 91 17.77 -24.03 -14.95
C GLY A 91 18.33 -22.75 -15.58
N ARG A 92 19.51 -22.86 -16.25
CA ARG A 92 20.16 -21.67 -16.83
C ARG A 92 19.26 -21.02 -17.89
N PRO A 93 19.09 -19.70 -17.87
CA PRO A 93 18.28 -19.01 -18.86
C PRO A 93 18.84 -19.30 -20.25
N LYS A 94 17.97 -19.73 -21.17
CA LYS A 94 18.34 -19.85 -22.57
C LYS A 94 18.71 -18.45 -23.07
N ILE A 95 19.90 -18.31 -23.63
CA ILE A 95 20.33 -17.05 -24.26
C ILE A 95 19.28 -16.72 -25.33
N LYS A 96 18.59 -15.60 -25.17
CA LYS A 96 17.64 -15.15 -26.19
C LYS A 96 18.45 -14.87 -27.46
N PRO A 97 17.98 -15.30 -28.65
CA PRO A 97 18.59 -14.87 -29.89
C PRO A 97 18.58 -13.33 -29.95
N GLY A 98 19.53 -12.73 -30.67
CA GLY A 98 19.54 -11.29 -30.90
C GLY A 98 18.25 -10.80 -31.56
N LEU A 99 18.05 -9.48 -31.56
CA LEU A 99 16.91 -8.83 -32.22
C LEU A 99 16.74 -9.37 -33.64
N ALA A 100 15.49 -9.65 -34.02
CA ALA A 100 15.19 -10.00 -35.40
C ALA A 100 15.47 -8.77 -36.30
N PRO A 101 15.94 -8.96 -37.54
CA PRO A 101 16.20 -7.83 -38.45
C PRO A 101 15.01 -6.87 -38.60
N SER A 102 13.78 -7.40 -38.62
CA SER A 102 12.56 -6.60 -38.66
C SER A 102 12.37 -5.71 -37.42
N GLU A 103 12.74 -6.19 -36.24
CA GLU A 103 12.66 -5.38 -35.01
C GLU A 103 13.70 -4.26 -35.03
N VAL A 104 14.86 -4.48 -35.65
CA VAL A 104 15.88 -3.44 -35.85
C VAL A 104 15.35 -2.35 -36.79
N ASP A 105 14.70 -2.74 -37.88
CA ASP A 105 14.08 -1.80 -38.82
C ASP A 105 12.98 -0.97 -38.14
N ASP A 106 12.15 -1.59 -37.31
CA ASP A 106 11.11 -0.88 -36.53
C ASP A 106 11.72 0.12 -35.53
N ILE A 107 12.84 -0.23 -34.89
CA ILE A 107 13.55 0.68 -33.98
C ILE A 107 14.12 1.86 -34.77
N ILE A 108 14.76 1.62 -35.91
CA ILE A 108 15.31 2.67 -36.77
C ILE A 108 14.19 3.60 -37.25
N ALA A 109 13.08 3.04 -37.72
CA ALA A 109 11.93 3.82 -38.17
C ALA A 109 11.34 4.70 -37.05
N ASN A 110 11.28 4.18 -35.81
CA ASN A 110 10.85 4.98 -34.66
C ASN A 110 11.86 6.10 -34.31
N MET A 111 13.17 5.85 -34.43
CA MET A 111 14.20 6.87 -34.22
C MET A 111 14.20 7.97 -35.29
N GLU A 112 13.87 7.62 -36.53
CA GLU A 112 13.74 8.57 -37.64
C GLU A 112 12.40 9.32 -37.65
N SER A 113 11.44 8.89 -36.82
CA SER A 113 10.12 9.50 -36.78
C SER A 113 10.18 10.94 -36.23
N PRO A 114 9.47 11.90 -36.86
CA PRO A 114 9.43 13.27 -36.37
C PRO A 114 8.74 13.35 -35.01
N ALA A 115 9.24 14.25 -34.15
CA ALA A 115 8.64 14.52 -32.86
C ALA A 115 7.15 14.90 -33.02
N GLN A 116 6.29 14.28 -32.20
CA GLN A 116 4.86 14.52 -32.24
C GLN A 116 4.57 15.97 -31.78
N PRO A 117 3.78 16.74 -32.54
CA PRO A 117 3.44 18.11 -32.17
C PRO A 117 2.74 18.16 -30.82
N GLY A 118 3.24 18.99 -29.89
CA GLY A 118 2.63 19.20 -28.58
C GLY A 118 2.98 18.15 -27.51
N MET A 119 3.82 17.16 -27.81
CA MET A 119 4.36 16.24 -26.82
C MET A 119 5.70 16.75 -26.25
N ASP A 120 5.75 16.95 -24.93
CA ASP A 120 7.00 17.22 -24.21
C ASP A 120 7.66 15.90 -23.77
N TYR A 121 8.70 15.52 -24.48
CA TYR A 121 9.48 14.30 -24.23
C TYR A 121 10.35 14.38 -22.96
N ASN A 122 10.43 15.53 -22.29
CA ASN A 122 11.11 15.66 -21.00
C ASN A 122 10.23 15.24 -19.82
N ILE A 123 8.91 15.15 -20.01
CA ILE A 123 7.98 14.71 -18.99
C ILE A 123 7.97 13.19 -18.98
N ARG A 124 8.48 12.58 -17.90
CA ARG A 124 8.36 11.14 -17.66
C ARG A 124 6.95 10.81 -17.21
N THR A 125 6.01 10.82 -18.13
CA THR A 125 4.66 10.30 -17.88
C THR A 125 4.76 8.78 -17.90
N MET A 126 4.84 8.16 -16.72
CA MET A 126 4.64 6.72 -16.61
C MET A 126 3.16 6.46 -16.88
N ALA A 127 2.85 5.65 -17.88
CA ALA A 127 1.47 5.21 -18.09
C ALA A 127 1.04 4.44 -16.83
N GLU A 128 -0.14 4.78 -16.29
CA GLU A 128 -0.81 3.95 -15.29
C GLU A 128 -0.98 2.56 -15.91
N LEU A 129 -0.40 1.54 -15.27
CA LEU A 129 -0.61 0.18 -15.72
C LEU A 129 -2.02 -0.19 -15.26
N GLY A 130 -2.84 -0.67 -16.18
CA GLY A 130 -4.13 -1.21 -15.78
C GLY A 130 -3.89 -2.46 -14.95
N THR A 131 -4.59 -2.62 -13.83
CA THR A 131 -4.59 -3.87 -13.04
C THR A 131 -5.04 -5.10 -13.86
N ASN A 132 -5.62 -4.87 -15.05
CA ASN A 132 -6.04 -5.86 -16.05
C ASN A 132 -5.03 -6.10 -17.19
N ILE A 133 -3.73 -5.91 -16.99
CA ILE A 133 -2.75 -6.24 -18.03
C ILE A 133 -2.71 -7.76 -18.24
N LEU A 134 -3.19 -8.18 -19.42
CA LEU A 134 -3.07 -9.56 -19.86
C LEU A 134 -1.57 -9.91 -19.98
N ILE A 135 -1.12 -10.86 -19.19
CA ILE A 135 0.23 -11.39 -19.31
C ILE A 135 0.26 -12.31 -20.55
N PRO A 136 1.09 -12.02 -21.57
CA PRO A 136 1.20 -12.91 -22.72
C PRO A 136 1.58 -14.32 -22.26
N PRO A 137 0.96 -15.37 -22.80
CA PRO A 137 1.22 -16.75 -22.35
C PRO A 137 2.70 -17.13 -22.51
N ASN A 138 3.36 -16.58 -23.54
CA ASN A 138 4.77 -16.74 -23.90
C ASN A 138 5.74 -15.75 -23.18
N ALA A 139 5.26 -14.92 -22.25
CA ALA A 139 6.15 -14.01 -21.51
C ALA A 139 7.19 -14.80 -20.70
N SER A 140 8.40 -14.26 -20.59
CA SER A 140 9.46 -14.89 -19.79
C SER A 140 9.07 -14.88 -18.32
N LEU A 141 9.62 -15.81 -17.52
CA LEU A 141 9.36 -15.88 -16.09
C LEU A 141 9.64 -14.52 -15.41
N ARG A 142 10.75 -13.87 -15.77
CA ARG A 142 11.10 -12.53 -15.28
C ARG A 142 10.06 -11.48 -15.64
N ASP A 143 9.59 -11.46 -16.88
CA ASP A 143 8.56 -10.51 -17.31
C ASP A 143 7.25 -10.75 -16.55
N LYS A 144 6.90 -12.02 -16.29
CA LYS A 144 5.72 -12.39 -15.49
C LYS A 144 5.85 -11.87 -14.05
N THR A 145 6.99 -12.11 -13.40
CA THR A 145 7.26 -11.63 -12.04
C THR A 145 7.25 -10.11 -11.96
N VAL A 146 7.89 -9.42 -12.91
CA VAL A 146 7.89 -7.94 -12.94
C VAL A 146 6.47 -7.41 -13.08
N LYS A 147 5.65 -8.01 -13.96
CA LYS A 147 4.23 -7.62 -14.09
C LYS A 147 3.42 -7.89 -12.83
N GLU A 148 3.60 -9.04 -12.19
CA GLU A 148 2.94 -9.36 -10.91
C GLU A 148 3.31 -8.35 -9.82
N LEU A 149 4.58 -7.95 -9.75
CA LEU A 149 5.03 -6.89 -8.84
C LEU A 149 4.40 -5.53 -9.15
N LEU A 150 4.30 -5.16 -10.42
CA LEU A 150 3.69 -3.89 -10.83
C LEU A 150 2.20 -3.85 -10.46
N ILE A 151 1.44 -4.89 -10.82
CA ILE A 151 0.01 -5.01 -10.48
C ILE A 151 -0.19 -4.94 -8.96
N MET A 152 0.68 -5.59 -8.20
CA MET A 152 0.63 -5.56 -6.73
C MET A 152 0.87 -4.15 -6.17
N VAL A 153 1.84 -3.41 -6.70
CA VAL A 153 2.12 -2.03 -6.30
C VAL A 153 0.94 -1.12 -6.61
N GLU A 154 0.34 -1.25 -7.79
CA GLU A 154 -0.81 -0.44 -8.19
C GLU A 154 -2.02 -0.70 -7.34
N LYS A 155 -2.34 -1.98 -7.10
CA LYS A 155 -3.41 -2.35 -6.17
C LYS A 155 -3.14 -1.76 -4.77
N GLY A 156 -1.89 -1.80 -4.30
CA GLY A 156 -1.53 -1.21 -3.01
C GLY A 156 -1.69 0.31 -2.96
N LEU A 157 -1.40 1.00 -4.06
CA LEU A 157 -1.62 2.44 -4.17
C LEU A 157 -3.11 2.78 -4.18
N GLU A 158 -3.92 2.04 -4.95
CA GLU A 158 -5.37 2.22 -5.02
C GLU A 158 -6.02 2.06 -3.63
N GLU A 159 -5.73 0.94 -2.95
CA GLU A 159 -6.26 0.66 -1.61
C GLU A 159 -5.83 1.71 -0.57
N LEU A 160 -4.58 2.18 -0.65
CA LEU A 160 -4.10 3.24 0.25
C LEU A 160 -4.80 4.58 -0.01
N GLN A 161 -4.98 4.95 -1.29
CA GLN A 161 -5.67 6.19 -1.66
C GLN A 161 -7.14 6.16 -1.29
N ASP A 162 -7.82 5.03 -1.46
CA ASP A 162 -9.22 4.86 -1.08
C ASP A 162 -9.39 4.91 0.43
N PHE A 163 -8.49 4.27 1.19
CA PHE A 163 -8.46 4.38 2.64
C PHE A 163 -8.21 5.81 3.12
N GLU A 164 -7.22 6.52 2.54
CA GLU A 164 -6.93 7.90 2.91
C GLU A 164 -8.12 8.83 2.62
N ARG A 165 -8.80 8.65 1.48
CA ARG A 165 -10.02 9.39 1.14
C ARG A 165 -11.16 9.11 2.13
N TYR A 166 -11.39 7.85 2.47
CA TYR A 166 -12.41 7.45 3.44
C TYR A 166 -12.15 8.06 4.83
N MET A 167 -10.91 7.95 5.32
CA MET A 167 -10.51 8.49 6.62
C MET A 167 -10.56 10.02 6.67
N ALA A 168 -10.24 10.71 5.56
CA ALA A 168 -10.38 12.15 5.46
C ALA A 168 -11.84 12.59 5.63
N GLY A 169 -12.79 11.89 4.97
CA GLY A 169 -14.22 12.16 5.11
C GLY A 169 -14.73 11.98 6.55
N ILE A 170 -14.32 10.90 7.23
CA ILE A 170 -14.67 10.68 8.64
C ILE A 170 -14.11 11.83 9.51
N LYS A 171 -12.84 12.19 9.32
CA LYS A 171 -12.23 13.28 10.10
C LYS A 171 -12.96 14.60 9.91
N GLU A 172 -13.33 14.93 8.68
CA GLU A 172 -14.09 16.14 8.36
C GLU A 172 -15.46 16.17 9.06
N GLU A 173 -16.17 15.04 9.09
CA GLU A 173 -17.46 14.93 9.80
C GLU A 173 -17.32 15.24 11.30
N TYR A 174 -16.31 14.67 11.95
CA TYR A 174 -16.07 14.90 13.39
C TYR A 174 -15.55 16.32 13.68
N LEU A 175 -14.76 16.91 12.78
CA LEU A 175 -14.38 18.32 12.87
C LEU A 175 -15.60 19.23 12.78
N GLY A 176 -16.51 19.00 11.83
CA GLY A 176 -17.77 19.74 11.73
C GLY A 176 -18.70 19.53 12.94
N CYS A 177 -18.65 18.37 13.60
CA CYS A 177 -19.33 18.16 14.88
C CYS A 177 -18.71 18.98 16.01
N LEU A 178 -17.37 19.06 16.06
CA LEU A 178 -16.64 19.83 17.07
C LEU A 178 -16.91 21.32 16.94
N GLU A 179 -16.84 21.87 15.72
CA GLU A 179 -17.12 23.28 15.45
C GLU A 179 -18.53 23.68 15.87
N ARG A 180 -19.53 22.84 15.56
CA ARG A 180 -20.92 23.06 15.98
C ARG A 180 -21.08 23.06 17.50
N GLU A 181 -20.37 22.18 18.20
CA GLU A 181 -20.46 22.11 19.67
C GLU A 181 -19.75 23.30 20.34
N MET A 182 -18.59 23.72 19.81
CA MET A 182 -17.89 24.93 20.27
C MET A 182 -18.74 26.18 20.07
N ALA A 183 -19.36 26.33 18.90
CA ALA A 183 -20.27 27.45 18.62
C ALA A 183 -21.49 27.45 19.55
N ARG A 184 -21.99 26.27 19.94
CA ARG A 184 -23.08 26.15 20.91
C ARG A 184 -22.68 26.66 22.29
N ILE A 185 -21.49 26.28 22.77
CA ILE A 185 -20.96 26.72 24.07
C ILE A 185 -20.73 28.24 24.07
N ASP A 186 -20.15 28.79 23.00
CA ASP A 186 -19.92 30.23 22.86
C ASP A 186 -21.22 31.02 22.86
N ASN A 187 -22.27 30.50 22.22
CA ASN A 187 -23.59 31.13 22.19
C ASN A 187 -24.33 31.03 23.54
N ALA A 188 -24.15 29.94 24.29
CA ALA A 188 -24.63 29.80 25.66
C ALA A 188 -23.93 30.80 26.61
N GLY A 189 -22.61 30.97 26.48
CA GLY A 189 -21.82 31.92 27.29
C GLY A 189 -22.17 33.41 27.07
N LYS A 190 -22.80 33.73 25.94
CA LYS A 190 -23.29 35.07 25.57
C LYS A 190 -24.69 35.39 26.10
N ARG A 191 -25.45 34.41 26.58
CA ARG A 191 -26.78 34.64 27.18
C ARG A 191 -26.65 34.86 28.70
N PRO A 192 -27.01 36.03 29.24
CA PRO A 192 -26.80 36.35 30.66
C PRO A 192 -27.61 35.48 31.64
N GLU A 193 -28.64 34.79 31.17
CA GLU A 193 -29.55 33.98 32.01
C GLU A 193 -28.99 32.58 32.39
N GLU A 194 -27.94 32.09 31.71
CA GLU A 194 -27.38 30.74 31.96
C GLU A 194 -26.12 30.75 32.82
N ARG A 195 -25.49 31.91 33.05
CA ARG A 195 -24.29 32.04 33.91
C ARG A 195 -24.52 31.62 35.36
N SER A 196 -25.76 31.69 35.84
CA SER A 196 -26.15 31.35 37.21
C SER A 196 -26.41 29.85 37.44
N ARG A 197 -26.49 29.02 36.39
CA ARG A 197 -26.65 27.56 36.51
C ARG A 197 -25.34 26.78 36.50
N VAL A 198 -24.27 27.33 35.95
CA VAL A 198 -22.95 26.66 35.86
C VAL A 198 -22.14 26.75 37.16
N GLN A 199 -22.52 27.62 38.10
CA GLN A 199 -21.84 27.75 39.41
C GLN A 199 -22.38 26.83 40.52
N LYS A 200 -23.35 25.95 40.22
CA LYS A 200 -24.00 25.11 41.22
C LYS A 200 -24.04 23.63 40.85
N PHE A 201 -23.04 23.07 40.17
CA PHE A 201 -22.77 21.63 40.16
C PHE A 201 -21.29 21.38 39.95
#